data_AF-A0A6P0M188-F1
#
_entry.id   AF-A0A6P0M188-F1
#
_cell.length_a   1.000
_cell.length_b   1.000
_cell.length_c   1.000
_cell.angle_alpha   90.00
_cell.angle_beta   90.00
_cell.angle_gamma   90.00
#
_symmetry.space_group_name_H-M   'P 1'
#
loop_
_entity.id
_entity.type
_entity.pdbx_description
1 polymer ?
#
loop_
_entity_poly.entity_id
_entity_poly.type
_entity_poly.pdbx_seq_one_letter_code
_entity_poly.pdbx_strand_id
1 'polypeptide(L)'
;MVNLKRLSPNQLITFFLLKLEPFMIGICLFSGMFLDIPGSLLTLLKLASYLILVFLLIWRWKRVAYVFTKDIPLLCLVGTAVWSIAWSAIPGIPALLRAVLRATALGAYLAARYNPKEQMRLLAWVLGIVAILSLLVTLGNGFGGAPAQGILRHKNHLARLMSLNAIICLLTALNHWKYRWLGWAGFSLSVLMLLLSQGKSALVIFLVMITLLPLQKLVKQHYKLQTFLYMVSALMAFVGSILILGNLEFIVVDTLGKDLEFNGRLPIWTLVVERILERPWLGYGFEGFWSSDAGYSVINSTWLAHGGYGHSHSGYLELALQLGFLGVLLFVLSFLTALFRIIKLLSLSKKNEFFWMFLYLVFFSIANFSLEPSILVEDILWTLYVSTALSAAVYQSRIVKNRHLMTAAQV
;
A
#
# COMPACT_ATOMS: atom_id res chain seq x y z
N MET A 1 -1.99 25.43 26.47
CA MET A 1 -3.43 25.12 26.56
C MET A 1 -4.18 26.18 25.78
N VAL A 2 -5.06 25.80 24.84
CA VAL A 2 -5.90 26.76 24.11
C VAL A 2 -7.06 27.17 25.02
N ASN A 3 -7.25 28.47 25.25
CA ASN A 3 -8.34 28.98 26.07
C ASN A 3 -9.66 28.94 25.26
N LEU A 4 -10.43 27.87 25.44
CA LEU A 4 -11.66 27.57 24.68
C LEU A 4 -12.75 28.65 24.82
N LYS A 5 -12.74 29.42 25.92
CA LYS A 5 -13.75 30.47 26.19
C LYS A 5 -13.61 31.71 25.29
N ARG A 6 -12.51 31.85 24.54
CA ARG A 6 -12.26 33.00 23.63
C ARG A 6 -12.52 32.68 22.15
N LEU A 7 -12.88 31.45 21.81
CA LEU A 7 -13.12 31.06 20.42
C LEU A 7 -14.57 31.38 20.03
N SER A 8 -14.76 31.96 18.84
CA SER A 8 -16.09 32.06 18.23
C SER A 8 -16.72 30.67 18.00
N PRO A 9 -18.05 30.54 17.88
CA PRO A 9 -18.71 29.25 17.61
C PRO A 9 -18.09 28.51 16.41
N ASN A 10 -17.77 29.23 15.33
CA ASN A 10 -17.12 28.66 14.14
C ASN A 10 -15.70 28.16 14.41
N GLN A 11 -14.93 28.85 15.26
CA GLN A 11 -13.59 28.42 15.66
C GLN A 11 -13.63 27.23 16.62
N LEU A 12 -14.63 27.15 17.49
CA LEU A 12 -14.90 25.98 18.35
C LEU A 12 -15.23 24.75 17.50
N ILE A 13 -16.17 24.87 16.56
CA ILE A 13 -16.54 23.78 15.65
C ILE A 13 -15.31 23.31 14.87
N THR A 14 -14.53 24.23 14.30
CA THR A 14 -13.31 23.90 13.58
C THR A 14 -12.28 23.20 14.48
N PHE A 15 -12.12 23.66 15.71
CA PHE A 15 -11.19 23.06 16.68
C PHE A 15 -11.57 21.62 17.04
N PHE A 16 -12.86 21.35 17.32
CA PHE A 16 -13.33 20.01 17.63
C PHE A 16 -13.21 19.08 16.41
N LEU A 17 -13.61 19.55 15.24
CA LEU A 17 -13.51 18.76 14.02
C LEU A 17 -12.05 18.41 13.69
N LEU A 18 -11.09 19.33 13.90
CA LEU A 18 -9.66 19.04 13.72
C LEU A 18 -9.13 17.96 14.67
N LYS A 19 -9.73 17.81 15.86
CA LYS A 19 -9.37 16.74 16.80
C LYS A 19 -10.04 15.40 16.49
N LEU A 20 -11.25 15.42 15.92
CA LEU A 20 -11.97 14.22 15.49
C LEU A 20 -11.45 13.68 14.15
N GLU A 21 -10.87 14.53 13.32
CA GLU A 21 -10.39 14.19 11.98
C GLU A 21 -9.45 12.97 11.94
N PRO A 22 -8.42 12.84 12.79
CA PRO A 22 -7.57 11.63 12.80
C PRO A 22 -8.33 10.34 13.14
N PHE A 23 -9.36 10.41 13.99
CA PHE A 23 -10.20 9.26 14.35
C PHE A 23 -11.08 8.84 13.17
N MET A 24 -11.73 9.80 12.51
CA MET A 24 -12.49 9.60 11.28
C MET A 24 -11.65 8.92 10.19
N ILE A 25 -10.41 9.36 10.02
CA ILE A 25 -9.48 8.74 9.06
C ILE A 25 -9.05 7.36 9.49
N GLY A 26 -8.83 7.13 10.79
CA GLY A 26 -8.60 5.80 11.34
C GLY A 26 -9.70 4.84 10.91
N ILE A 27 -10.98 5.21 11.10
CA ILE A 27 -12.13 4.42 10.64
C ILE A 27 -12.06 4.14 9.14
N CYS A 28 -11.77 5.16 8.33
CA CYS A 28 -11.65 4.99 6.88
C CYS A 28 -10.51 4.04 6.48
N LEU A 29 -9.37 4.07 7.19
CA LEU A 29 -8.25 3.15 6.95
C LEU A 29 -8.58 1.72 7.39
N PHE A 30 -9.19 1.54 8.57
CA PHE A 30 -9.63 0.23 9.08
C PHE A 30 -10.65 -0.43 8.15
N SER A 31 -11.59 0.34 7.60
CA SER A 31 -12.61 -0.18 6.67
C SER A 31 -12.01 -0.73 5.37
N GLY A 32 -10.81 -0.28 4.98
CA GLY A 32 -10.08 -0.79 3.82
C GLY A 32 -9.16 -1.97 4.16
N MET A 33 -9.20 -2.51 5.37
CA MET A 33 -8.44 -3.71 5.71
C MET A 33 -9.31 -4.96 5.56
N PHE A 34 -8.68 -6.10 5.30
CA PHE A 34 -9.33 -7.41 5.23
C PHE A 34 -9.66 -7.93 6.63
N LEU A 35 -10.58 -7.26 7.34
CA LEU A 35 -10.97 -7.60 8.71
C LEU A 35 -11.83 -8.87 8.75
N ASP A 36 -11.57 -9.70 9.76
CA ASP A 36 -12.34 -10.90 10.09
C ASP A 36 -13.34 -10.61 11.20
N ILE A 37 -14.42 -9.91 10.83
CA ILE A 37 -15.49 -9.49 11.72
C ILE A 37 -16.84 -9.84 11.10
N PRO A 38 -17.94 -9.91 11.89
CA PRO A 38 -19.27 -10.22 11.36
C PRO A 38 -19.65 -9.34 10.17
N GLY A 39 -20.25 -9.93 9.14
CA GLY A 39 -20.52 -9.26 7.87
C GLY A 39 -21.38 -7.99 7.98
N SER A 40 -22.33 -7.96 8.92
CA SER A 40 -23.14 -6.77 9.23
C SER A 40 -22.29 -5.61 9.77
N LEU A 41 -21.37 -5.90 10.69
CA LEU A 41 -20.45 -4.91 11.25
C LEU A 41 -19.47 -4.40 10.18
N LEU A 42 -18.94 -5.28 9.34
CA LEU A 42 -18.09 -4.88 8.23
C LEU A 42 -18.83 -3.97 7.24
N THR A 43 -20.09 -4.28 6.95
CA THR A 43 -20.94 -3.47 6.07
C THR A 43 -21.19 -2.08 6.67
N LEU A 44 -21.54 -2.02 7.96
CA LEU A 44 -21.71 -0.75 8.68
C LEU A 44 -20.42 0.08 8.67
N LEU A 45 -19.27 -0.55 8.94
CA LEU A 45 -17.95 0.10 8.92
C LEU A 45 -17.64 0.66 7.53
N LYS A 46 -17.91 -0.10 6.46
CA LYS A 46 -17.73 0.36 5.07
C LYS A 46 -18.65 1.54 4.77
N LEU A 47 -19.94 1.45 5.07
CA LEU A 47 -20.90 2.55 4.85
C LEU A 47 -20.49 3.83 5.61
N ALA A 48 -20.14 3.70 6.89
CA ALA A 48 -19.63 4.81 7.69
C ALA A 48 -18.39 5.44 7.03
N SER A 49 -17.46 4.62 6.53
CA SER A 49 -16.26 5.13 5.85
C SER A 49 -16.57 5.93 4.59
N TYR A 50 -17.59 5.56 3.81
CA TYR A 50 -18.03 6.32 2.63
C TYR A 50 -18.61 7.68 3.04
N LEU A 51 -19.50 7.70 4.03
CA LEU A 51 -20.12 8.94 4.52
C LEU A 51 -19.08 9.91 5.11
N ILE A 52 -18.19 9.39 5.96
CA ILE A 52 -17.09 10.16 6.54
C ILE A 52 -16.20 10.71 5.44
N LEU A 53 -15.81 9.90 4.45
CA LEU A 53 -14.94 10.34 3.37
C LEU A 53 -15.61 11.43 2.53
N VAL A 54 -16.89 11.28 2.16
CA VAL A 54 -17.64 12.32 1.42
C VAL A 54 -17.65 13.63 2.20
N PHE A 55 -17.95 13.59 3.51
CA PHE A 55 -17.90 14.77 4.37
C PHE A 55 -16.51 15.44 4.36
N LEU A 56 -15.44 14.65 4.54
CA LEU A 56 -14.06 15.15 4.53
C LEU A 56 -13.67 15.78 3.17
N LEU A 57 -14.07 15.13 2.07
CA LEU A 57 -13.82 15.62 0.72
C LEU A 57 -14.54 16.94 0.45
N ILE A 58 -15.82 17.06 0.80
CA ILE A 58 -16.60 18.30 0.65
C ILE A 58 -15.94 19.42 1.45
N TRP A 59 -15.53 19.13 2.69
CA TRP A 59 -14.91 20.14 3.54
C TRP A 59 -13.58 20.66 2.97
N ARG A 60 -12.81 19.84 2.23
CA ARG A 60 -11.50 20.25 1.66
C ARG A 60 -11.42 20.20 0.14
N TRP A 61 -12.56 20.31 -0.55
CA TRP A 61 -12.69 19.98 -1.97
C TRP A 61 -11.68 20.70 -2.87
N LYS A 62 -11.47 22.01 -2.67
CA LYS A 62 -10.53 22.82 -3.48
C LYS A 62 -9.10 22.27 -3.43
N ARG A 63 -8.65 21.91 -2.23
CA ARG A 63 -7.29 21.41 -2.01
C ARG A 63 -7.15 19.99 -2.51
N VAL A 64 -8.16 19.15 -2.29
CA VAL A 64 -8.16 17.77 -2.79
C VAL A 64 -8.17 17.74 -4.32
N ALA A 65 -9.02 18.55 -4.96
CA ALA A 65 -9.07 18.68 -6.42
C ALA A 65 -7.70 19.12 -6.99
N TYR A 66 -7.07 20.14 -6.40
CA TYR A 66 -5.72 20.57 -6.80
C TYR A 66 -4.68 19.45 -6.67
N VAL A 67 -4.77 18.62 -5.63
CA VAL A 67 -3.81 17.52 -5.42
C VAL A 67 -4.02 16.41 -6.45
N PHE A 68 -5.27 16.05 -6.76
CA PHE A 68 -5.60 15.04 -7.76
C PHE A 68 -4.98 15.34 -9.14
N THR A 69 -4.88 16.60 -9.54
CA THR A 69 -4.31 16.97 -10.85
C THR A 69 -2.78 16.92 -10.89
N LYS A 70 -2.08 16.50 -9.82
CA LYS A 70 -0.60 16.50 -9.77
C LYS A 70 0.05 15.24 -10.29
N ASP A 71 -0.70 14.16 -10.45
CA ASP A 71 -0.20 12.90 -10.99
C ASP A 71 -1.11 12.42 -12.12
N ILE A 72 -0.78 12.84 -13.34
CA ILE A 72 -1.56 12.54 -14.54
C ILE A 72 -1.57 11.02 -14.82
N PRO A 73 -0.44 10.29 -14.78
CA PRO A 73 -0.46 8.84 -14.97
C PRO A 73 -1.38 8.11 -13.98
N LEU A 74 -1.34 8.50 -12.70
CA LEU A 74 -2.24 7.92 -11.69
C LEU A 74 -3.72 8.22 -11.98
N LEU A 75 -4.03 9.45 -12.39
CA LEU A 75 -5.39 9.85 -12.75
C LEU A 75 -5.88 9.05 -13.98
N CYS A 76 -5.03 8.90 -14.99
CA CYS A 76 -5.33 8.09 -16.17
C CYS A 76 -5.52 6.61 -15.82
N LEU A 77 -4.72 6.05 -14.91
CA LEU A 77 -4.87 4.66 -14.45
C LEU A 77 -6.25 4.44 -13.81
N VAL A 78 -6.63 5.30 -12.86
CA VAL A 78 -7.93 5.22 -12.19
C VAL A 78 -9.07 5.49 -13.17
N GLY A 79 -8.89 6.45 -14.08
CA GLY A 79 -9.84 6.72 -15.17
C GLY A 79 -10.03 5.51 -16.10
N THR A 80 -8.96 4.79 -16.42
CA THR A 80 -9.02 3.55 -17.23
C THR A 80 -9.74 2.44 -16.49
N ALA A 81 -9.56 2.32 -15.17
CA ALA A 81 -10.32 1.38 -14.34
C ALA A 81 -11.84 1.67 -14.33
N VAL A 82 -12.23 2.95 -14.36
CA VAL A 82 -13.64 3.34 -14.50
C VAL A 82 -14.15 3.11 -15.91
N TRP A 83 -13.34 3.44 -16.92
CA TRP A 83 -13.72 3.27 -18.32
C TRP A 83 -13.93 1.79 -18.68
N SER A 84 -13.19 0.88 -18.04
CA SER A 84 -13.27 -0.55 -18.30
C SER A 84 -14.55 -1.24 -17.85
N ILE A 85 -15.45 -0.52 -17.15
CA ILE A 85 -16.83 -0.95 -16.94
C ILE A 85 -17.53 -1.20 -18.29
N ALA A 86 -17.20 -0.42 -19.34
CA ALA A 86 -17.87 -0.49 -20.63
C ALA A 86 -17.70 -1.84 -21.37
N TRP A 87 -16.67 -2.63 -21.02
CA TRP A 87 -16.42 -3.95 -21.60
C TRP A 87 -16.21 -5.06 -20.56
N SER A 88 -16.52 -4.79 -19.29
CA SER A 88 -16.46 -5.81 -18.24
C SER A 88 -17.64 -6.79 -18.38
N ALA A 89 -17.39 -8.06 -18.08
CA ALA A 89 -18.44 -9.09 -18.04
C ALA A 89 -19.44 -8.89 -16.89
N ILE A 90 -19.10 -8.07 -15.88
CA ILE A 90 -19.95 -7.81 -14.72
C ILE A 90 -20.85 -6.59 -15.00
N PRO A 91 -22.18 -6.71 -14.88
CA PRO A 91 -23.08 -5.58 -15.09
C PRO A 91 -22.98 -4.53 -13.98
N GLY A 92 -23.04 -3.26 -14.36
CA GLY A 92 -23.02 -2.13 -13.43
C GLY A 92 -21.62 -1.77 -12.92
N ILE A 93 -21.55 -0.96 -11.86
CA ILE A 93 -20.26 -0.60 -11.24
C ILE A 93 -19.83 -1.76 -10.33
N PRO A 94 -18.67 -2.40 -10.55
CA PRO A 94 -18.20 -3.48 -9.70
C PRO A 94 -17.94 -3.04 -8.25
N ALA A 95 -18.06 -3.98 -7.30
CA ALA A 95 -17.97 -3.66 -5.88
C ALA A 95 -16.56 -3.25 -5.47
N LEU A 96 -15.54 -3.94 -5.99
CA LEU A 96 -14.16 -3.62 -5.71
C LEU A 96 -13.75 -2.33 -6.45
N LEU A 97 -14.29 -2.01 -7.64
CA LEU A 97 -14.07 -0.70 -8.26
C LEU A 97 -14.54 0.47 -7.37
N ARG A 98 -15.76 0.39 -6.79
CA ARG A 98 -16.23 1.42 -5.83
C ARG A 98 -15.25 1.60 -4.68
N ALA A 99 -14.71 0.49 -4.20
CA ALA A 99 -13.79 0.49 -3.09
C ALA A 99 -12.39 1.02 -3.45
N VAL A 100 -11.89 0.74 -4.67
CA VAL A 100 -10.66 1.35 -5.22
C VAL A 100 -10.83 2.86 -5.36
N LEU A 101 -12.00 3.33 -5.83
CA LEU A 101 -12.29 4.77 -5.92
C LEU A 101 -12.30 5.43 -4.54
N ARG A 102 -12.90 4.78 -3.54
CA ARG A 102 -12.87 5.22 -2.13
C ARG A 102 -11.44 5.31 -1.60
N ALA A 103 -10.64 4.25 -1.78
CA ALA A 103 -9.25 4.19 -1.36
C ALA A 103 -8.38 5.26 -2.06
N THR A 104 -8.63 5.50 -3.35
CA THR A 104 -7.98 6.58 -4.12
C THR A 104 -8.32 7.96 -3.56
N ALA A 105 -9.61 8.21 -3.30
CA ALA A 105 -10.06 9.48 -2.74
C ALA A 105 -9.53 9.71 -1.31
N LEU A 106 -9.45 8.65 -0.49
CA LEU A 106 -8.82 8.71 0.83
C LEU A 106 -7.33 9.02 0.73
N GLY A 107 -6.60 8.36 -0.19
CA GLY A 107 -5.18 8.63 -0.44
C GLY A 107 -4.93 10.09 -0.86
N ALA A 108 -5.76 10.62 -1.77
CA ALA A 108 -5.70 12.02 -2.17
C ALA A 108 -6.03 12.98 -1.01
N TYR A 109 -6.99 12.64 -0.16
CA TYR A 109 -7.29 13.38 1.05
C TYR A 109 -6.08 13.42 1.99
N LEU A 110 -5.42 12.28 2.24
CA LEU A 110 -4.23 12.19 3.06
C LEU A 110 -3.09 13.06 2.52
N ALA A 111 -2.84 13.04 1.21
CA ALA A 111 -1.86 13.88 0.54
C ALA A 111 -2.19 15.38 0.61
N ALA A 112 -3.47 15.73 0.53
CA ALA A 112 -3.94 17.10 0.67
C ALA A 112 -3.78 17.61 2.10
N ARG A 113 -4.10 16.79 3.09
CA ARG A 113 -4.26 17.21 4.49
C ARG A 113 -2.99 17.09 5.33
N TYR A 114 -2.27 15.99 5.20
CA TYR A 114 -1.18 15.61 6.10
C TYR A 114 0.16 15.73 5.40
N ASN A 115 1.15 16.25 6.10
CA ASN A 115 2.53 16.19 5.63
C ASN A 115 3.08 14.75 5.74
N PRO A 116 4.18 14.41 5.04
CA PRO A 116 4.76 13.07 5.06
C PRO A 116 5.06 12.53 6.47
N LYS A 117 5.46 13.40 7.40
CA LYS A 117 5.70 13.03 8.80
C LYS A 117 4.42 12.66 9.53
N GLU A 118 3.36 13.43 9.33
CA GLU A 118 2.05 13.18 9.93
C GLU A 118 1.41 11.93 9.36
N GLN A 119 1.57 11.66 8.05
CA GLN A 119 1.12 10.41 7.42
C GLN A 119 1.82 9.20 8.05
N MET A 120 3.16 9.25 8.20
CA MET A 120 3.93 8.22 8.88
C MET A 120 3.45 7.99 10.32
N ARG A 121 3.22 9.06 11.08
CA ARG A 121 2.73 8.97 12.47
C ARG A 121 1.33 8.40 12.55
N LEU A 122 0.42 8.84 11.68
CA LEU A 122 -0.95 8.32 11.60
C LEU A 122 -0.91 6.82 11.31
N LEU A 123 -0.09 6.40 10.34
CA LEU A 123 0.04 5.02 9.95
C LEU A 123 0.63 4.16 11.08
N ALA A 124 1.65 4.64 11.79
CA ALA A 124 2.21 3.96 12.96
C ALA A 124 1.17 3.71 14.06
N TRP A 125 0.27 4.68 14.30
CA TRP A 125 -0.83 4.50 15.26
C TRP A 125 -1.86 3.49 14.76
N VAL A 126 -2.33 3.63 13.52
CA VAL A 126 -3.36 2.74 12.95
C VAL A 126 -2.85 1.30 12.93
N LEU A 127 -1.65 1.06 12.41
CA LEU A 127 -1.07 -0.29 12.36
C LEU A 127 -0.64 -0.79 13.74
N GLY A 128 -0.24 0.09 14.65
CA GLY A 128 0.01 -0.27 16.06
C GLY A 128 -1.25 -0.76 16.77
N ILE A 129 -2.40 -0.11 16.54
CA ILE A 129 -3.71 -0.58 17.05
C ILE A 129 -4.05 -1.94 16.43
N VAL A 130 -3.86 -2.11 15.12
CA VAL A 130 -4.04 -3.41 14.45
C VAL A 130 -3.16 -4.49 15.09
N ALA A 131 -1.89 -4.18 15.39
CA ALA A 131 -0.96 -5.11 16.02
C ALA A 131 -1.44 -5.54 17.42
N ILE A 132 -1.87 -4.58 18.24
CA ILE A 132 -2.39 -4.84 19.60
C ILE A 132 -3.66 -5.69 19.52
N LEU A 133 -4.65 -5.29 18.71
CA LEU A 133 -5.90 -6.03 18.56
C LEU A 133 -5.65 -7.45 18.01
N SER A 134 -4.71 -7.58 17.07
CA SER A 134 -4.32 -8.88 16.51
C SER A 134 -3.67 -9.78 17.57
N LEU A 135 -2.84 -9.21 18.45
CA LEU A 135 -2.25 -9.96 19.56
C LEU A 135 -3.35 -10.42 20.53
N LEU A 136 -4.29 -9.54 20.90
CA LEU A 136 -5.40 -9.90 21.80
C LEU A 136 -6.26 -11.03 21.25
N VAL A 137 -6.62 -10.97 19.96
CA VAL A 137 -7.37 -12.06 19.31
C VAL A 137 -6.55 -13.35 19.25
N THR A 138 -5.25 -13.26 18.93
CA THR A 138 -4.36 -14.44 18.89
C THR A 138 -4.25 -15.08 20.27
N LEU A 139 -4.16 -14.28 21.34
CA LEU A 139 -4.15 -14.79 22.72
C LEU A 139 -5.49 -15.42 23.10
N GLY A 140 -6.61 -14.79 22.73
CA GLY A 140 -7.96 -15.28 23.02
C GLY A 140 -8.30 -16.61 22.34
N ASN A 141 -7.82 -16.81 21.10
CA ASN A 141 -8.00 -18.05 20.36
C ASN A 141 -7.02 -19.16 20.79
N GLY A 142 -6.03 -18.84 21.62
CA GLY A 142 -4.93 -19.72 21.99
C GLY A 142 -3.88 -19.89 20.89
N PHE A 143 -2.66 -20.25 21.28
CA PHE A 143 -1.54 -20.53 20.37
C PHE A 143 -1.62 -21.92 19.75
N GLY A 144 -2.80 -22.31 19.26
CA GLY A 144 -3.09 -23.67 18.78
C GLY A 144 -2.45 -24.00 17.44
N GLY A 145 -1.11 -23.99 17.33
CA GLY A 145 -0.28 -24.42 16.19
C GLY A 145 -0.47 -23.68 14.85
N ALA A 146 -1.63 -23.06 14.65
CA ALA A 146 -2.01 -22.33 13.47
C ALA A 146 -1.30 -20.97 13.42
N PRO A 147 -0.91 -20.52 12.21
CA PRO A 147 -0.33 -19.19 12.05
C PRO A 147 -1.29 -18.10 12.52
N ALA A 148 -0.78 -17.10 13.24
CA ALA A 148 -1.58 -15.98 13.69
C ALA A 148 -2.12 -15.17 12.51
N GLN A 149 -3.43 -14.94 12.47
CA GLN A 149 -4.07 -14.00 11.55
C GLN A 149 -4.68 -12.76 12.26
N GLY A 150 -4.82 -12.82 13.59
CA GLY A 150 -5.32 -11.70 14.38
C GLY A 150 -6.74 -11.29 14.00
N ILE A 151 -6.97 -9.98 13.86
CA ILE A 151 -8.26 -9.42 13.42
C ILE A 151 -8.45 -9.47 11.89
N LEU A 152 -7.54 -10.09 11.14
CA LEU A 152 -7.55 -10.11 9.68
C LEU A 152 -7.96 -11.48 9.16
N ARG A 153 -8.53 -11.51 7.95
CA ARG A 153 -9.08 -12.72 7.30
C ARG A 153 -8.04 -13.79 6.97
N HIS A 154 -6.77 -13.42 6.89
CA HIS A 154 -5.72 -14.34 6.48
C HIS A 154 -4.36 -13.92 7.05
N LYS A 155 -3.53 -14.91 7.40
CA LYS A 155 -2.17 -14.71 7.95
C LYS A 155 -1.29 -13.79 7.09
N ASN A 156 -1.42 -13.86 5.76
CA ASN A 156 -0.62 -13.05 4.84
C ASN A 156 -0.99 -11.56 4.91
N HIS A 157 -2.26 -11.23 5.16
CA HIS A 157 -2.70 -9.85 5.37
C HIS A 157 -2.13 -9.29 6.67
N LEU A 158 -2.03 -10.11 7.73
CA LEU A 158 -1.36 -9.69 8.95
C LEU A 158 0.14 -9.50 8.73
N ALA A 159 0.81 -10.49 8.14
CA ALA A 159 2.25 -10.48 7.92
C ALA A 159 2.71 -9.25 7.12
N ARG A 160 2.00 -8.89 6.04
CA ARG A 160 2.33 -7.69 5.24
C ARG A 160 2.14 -6.39 6.02
N LEU A 161 1.10 -6.27 6.85
CA LEU A 161 0.86 -5.04 7.61
C LEU A 161 1.85 -4.91 8.76
N MET A 162 2.22 -6.02 9.40
CA MET A 162 3.22 -6.04 10.48
C MET A 162 4.64 -5.79 9.97
N SER A 163 5.01 -6.30 8.80
CA SER A 163 6.30 -5.97 8.17
C SER A 163 6.40 -4.47 7.83
N LEU A 164 5.36 -3.86 7.26
CA LEU A 164 5.30 -2.42 7.04
C LEU A 164 5.36 -1.63 8.36
N ASN A 165 4.57 -2.02 9.37
CA ASN A 165 4.54 -1.33 10.66
C ASN A 165 5.88 -1.40 11.39
N ALA A 166 6.55 -2.56 11.36
CA ALA A 166 7.86 -2.73 11.96
C ALA A 166 8.86 -1.69 11.42
N ILE A 167 8.93 -1.51 10.09
CA ILE A 167 9.83 -0.53 9.48
C ILE A 167 9.48 0.91 9.90
N ILE A 168 8.19 1.27 9.93
CA ILE A 168 7.74 2.60 10.36
C ILE A 168 8.07 2.87 11.84
N CYS A 169 7.81 1.90 12.71
CA CYS A 169 8.11 1.98 14.14
C CYS A 169 9.62 2.05 14.38
N LEU A 170 10.42 1.29 13.64
CA LEU A 170 11.88 1.34 13.71
C LEU A 170 12.42 2.71 13.27
N LEU A 171 11.94 3.26 12.15
CA LEU A 171 12.28 4.61 11.74
C LEU A 171 11.89 5.66 12.80
N THR A 172 10.76 5.46 13.49
CA THR A 172 10.36 6.33 14.61
C THR A 172 11.33 6.22 15.78
N ALA A 173 11.72 5.00 16.16
CA ALA A 173 12.65 4.73 17.25
C ALA A 173 14.05 5.33 17.00
N LEU A 174 14.52 5.27 15.75
CA LEU A 174 15.83 5.76 15.35
C LEU A 174 15.89 7.29 15.23
N ASN A 175 14.79 7.95 14.86
CA ASN A 175 14.79 9.36 14.48
C ASN A 175 14.06 10.31 15.45
N HIS A 176 13.31 9.78 16.44
CA HIS A 176 12.53 10.60 17.37
C HIS A 176 12.78 10.23 18.83
N TRP A 177 13.72 10.94 19.49
CA TRP A 177 14.13 10.69 20.87
C TRP A 177 12.95 10.62 21.87
N LYS A 178 12.02 11.58 21.79
CA LYS A 178 10.85 11.66 22.70
C LYS A 178 9.91 10.44 22.61
N TYR A 179 9.79 9.85 21.42
CA TYR A 179 8.88 8.72 21.17
C TYR A 179 9.65 7.42 20.93
N ARG A 180 10.92 7.36 21.36
CA ARG A 180 11.81 6.24 21.08
C ARG A 180 11.31 4.93 21.69
N TRP A 181 10.84 4.98 22.93
CA TRP A 181 10.29 3.80 23.62
C TRP A 181 9.03 3.28 22.92
N LEU A 182 8.13 4.16 22.47
CA LEU A 182 6.95 3.80 21.67
C LEU A 182 7.35 3.17 20.34
N GLY A 183 8.37 3.72 19.68
CA GLY A 183 8.93 3.16 18.45
C GLY A 183 9.46 1.74 18.65
N TRP A 184 10.24 1.51 19.72
CA TRP A 184 10.75 0.16 20.03
C TRP A 184 9.64 -0.81 20.44
N ALA A 185 8.69 -0.39 21.27
CA ALA A 185 7.56 -1.22 21.65
C ALA A 185 6.72 -1.64 20.44
N GLY A 186 6.38 -0.68 19.56
CA GLY A 186 5.66 -0.95 18.32
C GLY A 186 6.45 -1.82 17.34
N PHE A 187 7.77 -1.63 17.24
CA PHE A 187 8.65 -2.46 16.43
C PHE A 187 8.66 -3.91 16.94
N SER A 188 8.93 -4.12 18.23
CA SER A 188 8.97 -5.45 18.84
C SER A 188 7.64 -6.18 18.70
N LEU A 189 6.53 -5.49 18.95
CA LEU A 189 5.19 -6.06 18.77
C LEU A 189 4.93 -6.46 17.31
N SER A 190 5.32 -5.61 16.36
CA SER A 190 5.12 -5.89 14.93
C SER A 190 5.97 -7.07 14.48
N VAL A 191 7.23 -7.16 14.92
CA VAL A 191 8.11 -8.30 14.63
C VAL A 191 7.56 -9.57 15.26
N LEU A 192 7.09 -9.54 16.51
CA LEU A 192 6.45 -10.67 17.15
C LEU A 192 5.25 -11.17 16.34
N MET A 193 4.32 -10.29 15.98
CA MET A 193 3.14 -10.66 15.18
C MET A 193 3.52 -11.16 13.78
N LEU A 194 4.55 -10.59 13.15
CA LEU A 194 5.09 -11.06 11.88
C LEU A 194 5.60 -12.52 11.99
N LEU A 195 6.37 -12.83 13.04
CA LEU A 195 6.86 -14.19 13.28
C LEU A 195 5.72 -15.17 13.59
N LEU A 196 4.76 -14.77 14.44
CA LEU A 196 3.59 -15.57 14.77
C LEU A 196 2.70 -15.86 13.54
N SER A 197 2.65 -14.95 12.57
CA SER A 197 1.90 -15.15 11.32
C SER A 197 2.52 -16.17 10.37
N GLN A 198 3.78 -16.57 10.60
CA GLN A 198 4.56 -17.49 9.75
C GLN A 198 4.56 -17.09 8.24
N GLY A 199 4.40 -15.80 7.94
CA GLY A 199 4.35 -15.27 6.58
C GLY A 199 5.74 -15.15 5.95
N LYS A 200 6.25 -16.22 5.34
CA LYS A 200 7.59 -16.29 4.73
C LYS A 200 7.89 -15.13 3.78
N SER A 201 7.00 -14.85 2.82
CA SER A 201 7.23 -13.76 1.85
C SER A 201 7.30 -12.38 2.51
N ALA A 202 6.46 -12.13 3.52
CA ALA A 202 6.48 -10.87 4.26
C ALA A 202 7.74 -10.72 5.12
N LEU A 203 8.27 -11.83 5.66
CA LEU A 203 9.55 -11.85 6.36
C LEU A 203 10.71 -11.51 5.42
N VAL A 204 10.74 -12.09 4.21
CA VAL A 204 11.74 -11.73 3.19
C VAL A 204 11.66 -10.24 2.85
N ILE A 205 10.45 -9.73 2.60
CA ILE A 205 10.25 -8.29 2.33
C ILE A 205 10.75 -7.44 3.50
N PHE A 206 10.43 -7.82 4.75
CA PHE A 206 10.91 -7.13 5.94
C PHE A 206 12.45 -7.10 6.00
N LEU A 207 13.12 -8.25 5.79
CA LEU A 207 14.58 -8.31 5.78
C LEU A 207 15.18 -7.43 4.68
N VAL A 208 14.62 -7.48 3.47
CA VAL A 208 15.03 -6.59 2.36
C VAL A 208 14.90 -5.12 2.80
N MET A 209 13.80 -4.72 3.44
CA MET A 209 13.64 -3.35 3.95
C MET A 209 14.69 -2.98 5.01
N ILE A 210 15.07 -3.91 5.90
CA ILE A 210 16.14 -3.68 6.89
C ILE A 210 17.47 -3.41 6.20
N THR A 211 17.82 -4.15 5.14
CA THR A 211 19.08 -3.94 4.39
C THR A 211 19.14 -2.57 3.71
N LEU A 212 18.00 -1.94 3.46
CA LEU A 212 17.92 -0.60 2.86
C LEU A 212 18.09 0.53 3.90
N LEU A 213 17.93 0.27 5.21
CA LEU A 213 18.02 1.31 6.24
C LEU A 213 19.37 2.05 6.29
N PRO A 214 20.55 1.41 6.11
CA PRO A 214 21.83 2.12 6.06
C PRO A 214 21.87 3.22 5.00
N LEU A 215 21.09 3.08 3.92
CA LEU A 215 20.99 4.10 2.87
C LEU A 215 20.49 5.44 3.41
N GLN A 216 19.75 5.46 4.52
CA GLN A 216 19.28 6.68 5.17
C GLN A 216 20.45 7.59 5.58
N LYS A 217 21.55 7.01 6.07
CA LYS A 217 22.76 7.76 6.45
C LYS A 217 23.50 8.25 5.22
N LEU A 218 23.56 7.40 4.17
CA LEU A 218 24.16 7.76 2.90
C LEU A 218 23.43 8.92 2.21
N VAL A 219 22.11 9.12 2.43
CA VAL A 219 21.34 10.29 1.89
C VAL A 219 21.97 11.60 2.35
N LYS A 220 22.51 11.63 3.57
CA LYS A 220 22.87 12.88 4.24
C LYS A 220 24.21 13.46 3.76
N GLN A 221 25.04 12.63 3.13
CA GLN A 221 26.29 13.05 2.50
C GLN A 221 25.95 13.91 1.24
N HIS A 222 26.88 14.47 0.49
CA HIS A 222 26.55 15.21 -0.76
C HIS A 222 26.82 14.30 -1.97
N TYR A 223 26.13 14.47 -3.12
CA TYR A 223 26.46 14.06 -4.51
C TYR A 223 25.35 13.34 -5.32
N LYS A 224 25.39 13.51 -6.67
CA LYS A 224 24.62 12.77 -7.69
C LYS A 224 24.72 11.24 -7.56
N LEU A 225 25.85 10.77 -7.02
CA LEU A 225 26.10 9.36 -6.70
C LEU A 225 25.02 8.77 -5.78
N GLN A 226 24.42 9.56 -4.89
CA GLN A 226 23.39 9.08 -3.97
C GLN A 226 22.11 8.67 -4.67
N THR A 227 21.63 9.50 -5.61
CA THR A 227 20.48 9.18 -6.46
C THR A 227 20.71 7.90 -7.24
N PHE A 228 21.92 7.72 -7.78
CA PHE A 228 22.31 6.47 -8.43
C PHE A 228 22.28 5.29 -7.46
N LEU A 229 22.88 5.44 -6.27
CA LEU A 229 22.86 4.40 -5.23
C LEU A 229 21.44 4.05 -4.76
N TYR A 230 20.50 5.00 -4.69
CA TYR A 230 19.08 4.70 -4.39
C TYR A 230 18.42 3.86 -5.49
N MET A 231 18.63 4.22 -6.75
CA MET A 231 18.06 3.49 -7.87
C MET A 231 18.63 2.07 -7.93
N VAL A 232 19.95 1.94 -7.80
CA VAL A 232 20.62 0.64 -7.83
C VAL A 232 20.24 -0.21 -6.63
N SER A 233 20.17 0.35 -5.42
CA SER A 233 19.74 -0.42 -4.23
C SER A 233 18.27 -0.82 -4.27
N ALA A 234 17.37 0.04 -4.74
CA ALA A 234 15.97 -0.31 -4.95
C ALA A 234 15.84 -1.45 -5.97
N LEU A 235 16.60 -1.38 -7.08
CA LEU A 235 16.63 -2.42 -8.09
C LEU A 235 17.22 -3.73 -7.54
N MET A 236 18.34 -3.68 -6.83
CA MET A 236 18.94 -4.86 -6.20
C MET A 236 18.03 -5.48 -5.15
N ALA A 237 17.34 -4.68 -4.34
CA ALA A 237 16.34 -5.15 -3.39
C ALA A 237 15.17 -5.83 -4.09
N PHE A 238 14.67 -5.23 -5.19
CA PHE A 238 13.61 -5.81 -5.99
C PHE A 238 14.04 -7.14 -6.63
N VAL A 239 15.16 -7.16 -7.35
CA VAL A 239 15.70 -8.35 -8.00
C VAL A 239 16.03 -9.44 -6.97
N GLY A 240 16.74 -9.09 -5.89
CA GLY A 240 17.06 -10.01 -4.80
C GLY A 240 15.81 -10.60 -4.14
N SER A 241 14.74 -9.81 -3.98
CA SER A 241 13.48 -10.33 -3.47
C SER A 241 12.82 -11.31 -4.43
N ILE A 242 12.83 -11.05 -5.74
CA ILE A 242 12.30 -11.99 -6.74
C ILE A 242 13.08 -13.30 -6.70
N LEU A 243 14.41 -13.22 -6.67
CA LEU A 243 15.27 -14.40 -6.62
C LEU A 243 15.03 -15.22 -5.35
N ILE A 244 14.97 -14.58 -4.18
CA ILE A 244 14.70 -15.30 -2.93
C ILE A 244 13.30 -15.91 -2.96
N LEU A 245 12.27 -15.11 -3.27
CA LEU A 245 10.87 -15.55 -3.24
C LEU A 245 10.58 -16.64 -4.27
N GLY A 246 11.26 -16.63 -5.42
CA GLY A 246 11.12 -17.66 -6.44
C GLY A 246 11.84 -18.97 -6.15
N ASN A 247 12.85 -18.95 -5.26
CA ASN A 247 13.63 -20.13 -4.89
C ASN A 247 13.35 -20.61 -3.44
N LEU A 248 12.33 -20.06 -2.76
CA LEU A 248 12.01 -20.41 -1.37
C LEU A 248 11.68 -21.89 -1.16
N GLU A 249 11.27 -22.61 -2.22
CA GLU A 249 11.06 -24.07 -2.17
C GLU A 249 12.33 -24.83 -2.57
N PHE A 250 13.11 -24.34 -3.54
CA PHE A 250 14.38 -24.98 -3.94
C PHE A 250 15.46 -24.96 -2.82
N ILE A 251 15.40 -23.99 -1.90
CA ILE A 251 16.36 -23.87 -0.77
C ILE A 251 15.97 -24.77 0.43
N VAL A 252 14.73 -25.28 0.47
CA VAL A 252 14.18 -26.02 1.64
C VAL A 252 13.64 -27.41 1.27
N VAL A 253 13.37 -27.69 -0.01
CA VAL A 253 12.68 -28.90 -0.48
C VAL A 253 13.59 -29.66 -1.44
N ASP A 254 14.72 -30.15 -0.92
CA ASP A 254 15.51 -31.20 -1.59
C ASP A 254 15.25 -32.59 -0.94
N THR A 255 14.22 -32.71 -0.09
CA THR A 255 13.92 -33.94 0.68
C THR A 255 12.49 -34.46 0.55
N LEU A 256 11.60 -33.78 -0.18
CA LEU A 256 10.21 -34.20 -0.36
C LEU A 256 9.83 -34.05 -1.83
N GLY A 257 10.04 -35.12 -2.60
CA GLY A 257 9.84 -35.18 -4.05
C GLY A 257 8.42 -34.88 -4.54
N LYS A 258 8.08 -33.59 -4.58
CA LYS A 258 6.96 -33.03 -5.35
C LYS A 258 7.44 -31.72 -5.96
N ASP A 259 7.28 -31.60 -7.27
CA ASP A 259 7.52 -30.40 -8.05
C ASP A 259 6.66 -29.25 -7.53
N LEU A 260 7.20 -28.51 -6.57
CA LEU A 260 6.64 -27.28 -6.03
C LEU A 260 7.37 -26.14 -6.73
N GLU A 261 6.99 -25.89 -8.00
CA GLU A 261 7.39 -24.68 -8.69
C GLU A 261 6.52 -23.53 -8.17
N PHE A 262 7.11 -22.61 -7.40
CA PHE A 262 6.48 -21.37 -6.92
C PHE A 262 5.17 -21.55 -6.11
N ASN A 263 5.11 -22.50 -5.17
CA ASN A 263 3.92 -22.84 -4.37
C ASN A 263 2.67 -23.14 -5.23
N GLY A 264 2.86 -23.67 -6.45
CA GLY A 264 1.76 -23.96 -7.39
C GLY A 264 1.23 -22.74 -8.16
N ARG A 265 1.93 -21.59 -8.15
CA ARG A 265 1.51 -20.40 -8.91
C ARG A 265 1.88 -20.45 -10.38
N LEU A 266 2.94 -21.16 -10.75
CA LEU A 266 3.43 -21.17 -12.13
C LEU A 266 2.35 -21.65 -13.13
N PRO A 267 1.59 -22.74 -12.88
CA PRO A 267 0.50 -23.15 -13.77
C PRO A 267 -0.58 -22.08 -13.96
N ILE A 268 -0.93 -21.34 -12.90
CA ILE A 268 -1.89 -20.22 -12.99
C ILE A 268 -1.30 -19.12 -13.87
N TRP A 269 -0.03 -18.76 -13.65
CA TRP A 269 0.63 -17.68 -14.38
C TRP A 269 0.77 -17.98 -15.87
N THR A 270 1.12 -19.20 -16.24
CA THR A 270 1.19 -19.62 -17.65
C THR A 270 -0.14 -19.41 -18.36
N LEU A 271 -1.23 -19.95 -17.79
CA LEU A 271 -2.56 -19.82 -18.37
C LEU A 271 -3.09 -18.38 -18.35
N VAL A 272 -2.84 -17.63 -17.27
CA VAL A 272 -3.22 -16.21 -17.19
C VAL A 272 -2.48 -15.38 -18.23
N VAL A 273 -1.19 -15.64 -18.48
CA VAL A 273 -0.42 -14.94 -19.51
C VAL A 273 -0.99 -15.23 -20.90
N GLU A 274 -1.35 -16.48 -21.20
CA GLU A 274 -2.04 -16.83 -22.44
C GLU A 274 -3.32 -16.01 -22.61
N ARG A 275 -4.15 -15.91 -21.56
CA ARG A 275 -5.37 -15.09 -21.59
C ARG A 275 -5.09 -13.59 -21.74
N ILE A 276 -4.05 -13.07 -21.09
CA ILE A 276 -3.63 -11.67 -21.28
C ILE A 276 -3.30 -11.42 -22.75
N LEU A 277 -2.63 -12.35 -23.42
CA LEU A 277 -2.25 -12.20 -24.83
C LEU A 277 -3.44 -12.27 -25.80
N GLU A 278 -4.59 -12.82 -25.39
CA GLU A 278 -5.83 -12.74 -26.17
C GLU A 278 -6.45 -11.34 -26.16
N ARG A 279 -6.26 -10.57 -25.07
CA ARG A 279 -6.78 -9.20 -24.91
C ARG A 279 -5.71 -8.23 -24.37
N PRO A 280 -4.60 -8.03 -25.10
CA PRO A 280 -3.38 -7.46 -24.54
C PRO A 280 -3.51 -5.99 -24.15
N TRP A 281 -4.32 -5.20 -24.86
CA TRP A 281 -4.34 -3.75 -24.65
C TRP A 281 -5.27 -3.28 -23.53
N LEU A 282 -6.50 -3.81 -23.50
CA LEU A 282 -7.56 -3.36 -22.58
C LEU A 282 -7.98 -4.42 -21.55
N GLY A 283 -7.48 -5.65 -21.67
CA GLY A 283 -7.84 -6.76 -20.79
C GLY A 283 -9.32 -7.14 -20.88
N TYR A 284 -9.84 -7.72 -19.81
CA TYR A 284 -11.20 -8.25 -19.70
C TYR A 284 -12.17 -7.31 -18.96
N GLY A 285 -11.72 -6.11 -18.62
CA GLY A 285 -12.50 -5.15 -17.84
C GLY A 285 -12.34 -5.38 -16.34
N PHE A 286 -12.55 -4.32 -15.55
CA PHE A 286 -12.37 -4.38 -14.10
C PHE A 286 -13.27 -5.46 -13.48
N GLU A 287 -12.69 -6.36 -12.67
CA GLU A 287 -13.33 -7.57 -12.10
C GLU A 287 -13.92 -8.57 -13.12
N GLY A 288 -13.88 -8.31 -14.42
CA GLY A 288 -14.60 -9.11 -15.42
C GLY A 288 -13.98 -10.47 -15.73
N PHE A 289 -12.67 -10.63 -15.53
CA PHE A 289 -11.94 -11.83 -15.99
C PHE A 289 -12.40 -13.11 -15.29
N TRP A 290 -12.37 -13.17 -13.96
CA TRP A 290 -12.62 -14.40 -13.18
C TRP A 290 -14.08 -14.86 -13.20
N SER A 291 -14.98 -14.04 -13.77
CA SER A 291 -16.39 -14.39 -14.01
C SER A 291 -16.70 -14.64 -15.49
N SER A 292 -15.67 -14.68 -16.35
CA SER A 292 -15.80 -14.98 -17.78
C SER A 292 -15.39 -16.42 -18.08
N ASP A 293 -15.77 -16.94 -19.26
CA ASP A 293 -15.38 -18.27 -19.73
C ASP A 293 -13.84 -18.44 -19.74
N ALA A 294 -13.11 -17.38 -20.08
CA ALA A 294 -11.65 -17.37 -20.03
C ALA A 294 -11.14 -17.58 -18.60
N GLY A 295 -11.72 -16.89 -17.61
CA GLY A 295 -11.38 -17.07 -16.19
C GLY A 295 -11.74 -18.47 -15.68
N TYR A 296 -12.92 -18.98 -16.02
CA TYR A 296 -13.35 -20.33 -15.65
C TYR A 296 -12.44 -21.42 -16.21
N SER A 297 -11.92 -21.25 -17.43
CA SER A 297 -10.95 -22.18 -17.99
C SER A 297 -9.67 -22.26 -17.14
N VAL A 298 -9.14 -21.13 -16.67
CA VAL A 298 -7.95 -21.09 -15.81
C VAL A 298 -8.26 -21.74 -14.46
N ILE A 299 -9.43 -21.43 -13.87
CA ILE A 299 -9.85 -22.02 -12.59
C ILE A 299 -9.91 -23.54 -12.70
N ASN A 300 -10.58 -24.07 -13.74
CA ASN A 300 -10.81 -25.50 -13.92
C ASN A 300 -9.53 -26.27 -14.29
N SER A 301 -8.55 -25.61 -14.93
CA SER A 301 -7.28 -26.21 -15.33
C SER A 301 -6.17 -26.09 -14.27
N THR A 302 -6.48 -25.55 -13.08
CA THR A 302 -5.49 -25.35 -11.99
C THR A 302 -6.02 -25.85 -10.66
N TRP A 303 -5.19 -25.78 -9.62
CA TRP A 303 -5.61 -26.14 -8.26
C TRP A 303 -6.73 -25.24 -7.71
N LEU A 304 -7.01 -24.09 -8.35
CA LEU A 304 -8.13 -23.21 -8.00
C LEU A 304 -9.49 -23.92 -8.09
N ALA A 305 -9.63 -24.95 -8.93
CA ALA A 305 -10.84 -25.77 -9.02
C ALA A 305 -11.28 -26.39 -7.67
N HIS A 306 -10.35 -26.58 -6.73
CA HIS A 306 -10.58 -27.27 -5.46
C HIS A 306 -10.91 -26.31 -4.30
N GLY A 307 -11.60 -25.19 -4.59
CA GLY A 307 -12.06 -24.23 -3.59
C GLY A 307 -11.25 -22.92 -3.53
N GLY A 308 -10.46 -22.62 -4.57
CA GLY A 308 -9.80 -21.33 -4.74
C GLY A 308 -10.74 -20.29 -5.33
N TYR A 309 -10.74 -19.08 -4.78
CA TYR A 309 -11.33 -17.92 -5.47
C TYR A 309 -10.42 -17.53 -6.64
N GLY A 310 -11.00 -17.17 -7.79
CA GLY A 310 -10.22 -16.76 -8.96
C GLY A 310 -9.36 -15.53 -8.68
N HIS A 311 -8.03 -15.70 -8.62
CA HIS A 311 -7.06 -14.63 -8.61
C HIS A 311 -5.68 -15.11 -9.07
N SER A 312 -4.88 -14.22 -9.65
CA SER A 312 -3.57 -14.57 -10.23
C SER A 312 -2.44 -14.69 -9.20
N HIS A 313 -2.69 -14.33 -7.94
CA HIS A 313 -1.68 -14.25 -6.87
C HIS A 313 -0.48 -13.32 -7.19
N SER A 314 -0.66 -12.40 -8.15
CA SER A 314 0.30 -11.36 -8.51
C SER A 314 -0.48 -10.13 -8.93
N GLY A 315 -0.32 -9.02 -8.21
CA GLY A 315 -1.04 -7.79 -8.49
C GLY A 315 -0.74 -7.21 -9.87
N TYR A 316 0.42 -7.53 -10.45
CA TYR A 316 0.80 -7.13 -11.81
C TYR A 316 0.05 -7.92 -12.89
N LEU A 317 -0.04 -9.25 -12.73
CA LEU A 317 -0.82 -10.08 -13.64
C LEU A 317 -2.31 -9.77 -13.54
N GLU A 318 -2.79 -9.53 -12.32
CA GLU A 318 -4.16 -9.12 -12.09
C GLU A 318 -4.49 -7.78 -12.77
N LEU A 319 -3.59 -6.80 -12.66
CA LEU A 319 -3.74 -5.51 -13.34
C LEU A 319 -3.76 -5.67 -14.87
N ALA A 320 -2.92 -6.56 -15.42
CA ALA A 320 -2.90 -6.87 -16.84
C ALA A 320 -4.18 -7.58 -17.30
N LEU A 321 -4.73 -8.51 -16.51
CA LEU A 321 -6.02 -9.13 -16.79
C LEU A 321 -7.16 -8.11 -16.80
N GLN A 322 -7.16 -7.19 -15.84
CA GLN A 322 -8.23 -6.20 -15.68
C GLN A 322 -8.19 -5.11 -16.75
N LEU A 323 -7.00 -4.55 -17.03
CA LEU A 323 -6.82 -3.32 -17.81
C LEU A 323 -5.80 -3.43 -18.95
N GLY A 324 -5.27 -4.63 -19.20
CA GLY A 324 -4.26 -4.88 -20.22
C GLY A 324 -2.93 -4.17 -19.98
N PHE A 325 -2.10 -4.14 -21.02
CA PHE A 325 -0.84 -3.41 -21.07
C PHE A 325 -1.04 -1.90 -20.91
N LEU A 326 -2.20 -1.36 -21.27
CA LEU A 326 -2.50 0.04 -20.99
C LEU A 326 -2.50 0.33 -19.48
N GLY A 327 -3.21 -0.48 -18.69
CA GLY A 327 -3.22 -0.36 -17.24
C GLY A 327 -1.84 -0.55 -16.61
N VAL A 328 -1.10 -1.58 -17.06
CA VAL A 328 0.27 -1.85 -16.58
C VAL A 328 1.19 -0.67 -16.91
N LEU A 329 1.16 -0.15 -18.13
CA LEU A 329 1.97 0.99 -18.56
C LEU A 329 1.67 2.23 -17.71
N LEU A 330 0.39 2.56 -17.51
CA LEU A 330 -0.01 3.71 -16.71
C LEU A 330 0.43 3.57 -15.24
N PHE A 331 0.32 2.35 -14.69
CA PHE A 331 0.85 2.05 -13.36
C PHE A 331 2.37 2.22 -13.29
N VAL A 332 3.13 1.64 -14.22
CA VAL A 332 4.59 1.77 -14.27
C VAL A 332 5.02 3.23 -14.40
N LEU A 333 4.35 4.01 -15.26
CA LEU A 333 4.61 5.44 -15.41
C LEU A 333 4.33 6.20 -14.10
N SER A 334 3.21 5.90 -13.44
CA SER A 334 2.88 6.49 -12.14
C SER A 334 3.93 6.13 -11.07
N PHE A 335 4.30 4.84 -10.99
CA PHE A 335 5.24 4.32 -10.01
C PHE A 335 6.63 4.92 -10.18
N LEU A 336 7.17 4.89 -11.42
CA LEU A 336 8.47 5.47 -11.74
C LEU A 336 8.48 6.98 -11.49
N THR A 337 7.41 7.68 -11.88
CA THR A 337 7.29 9.13 -11.61
C THR A 337 7.30 9.42 -10.11
N ALA A 338 6.54 8.66 -9.30
CA ALA A 338 6.54 8.81 -7.85
C ALA A 338 7.92 8.51 -7.25
N LEU A 339 8.57 7.44 -7.70
CA LEU A 339 9.91 7.04 -7.27
C LEU A 339 10.94 8.14 -7.57
N PHE A 340 10.99 8.63 -8.81
CA PHE A 340 11.91 9.71 -9.19
C PHE A 340 11.65 11.00 -8.41
N ARG A 341 10.37 11.35 -8.18
CA ARG A 341 10.00 12.49 -7.33
C ARG A 341 10.53 12.33 -5.92
N ILE A 342 10.35 11.17 -5.31
CA ILE A 342 10.82 10.89 -3.95
C ILE A 342 12.34 10.89 -3.86
N ILE A 343 13.04 10.28 -4.82
CA ILE A 343 14.51 10.29 -4.83
C ILE A 343 15.04 11.72 -4.99
N LYS A 344 14.41 12.55 -5.82
CA LYS A 344 14.73 13.98 -5.93
C LYS A 344 14.43 14.74 -4.63
N LEU A 345 13.32 14.44 -3.95
CA LEU A 345 12.97 15.06 -2.66
C LEU A 345 13.95 14.66 -1.56
N LEU A 346 14.40 13.42 -1.55
CA LEU A 346 15.43 12.91 -0.65
C LEU A 346 16.76 13.63 -0.86
N SER A 347 17.21 13.76 -2.11
CA SER A 347 18.47 14.44 -2.42
C SER A 347 18.45 15.94 -2.11
N LEU A 348 17.30 16.61 -2.29
CA LEU A 348 17.18 18.05 -2.03
C LEU A 348 16.93 18.40 -0.55
N SER A 349 16.08 17.65 0.14
CA SER A 349 15.62 18.04 1.48
C SER A 349 16.37 17.33 2.61
N LYS A 350 16.99 16.17 2.34
CA LYS A 350 17.65 15.30 3.34
C LYS A 350 16.75 14.92 4.54
N LYS A 351 15.42 15.06 4.40
CA LYS A 351 14.47 14.74 5.48
C LYS A 351 14.15 13.25 5.49
N ASN A 352 14.20 12.65 6.69
CA ASN A 352 13.81 11.26 6.94
C ASN A 352 12.36 10.95 6.52
N GLU A 353 11.53 11.99 6.42
CA GLU A 353 10.11 11.92 6.10
C GLU A 353 9.86 11.47 4.65
N PHE A 354 10.80 11.69 3.72
CA PHE A 354 10.70 11.14 2.36
C PHE A 354 11.34 9.75 2.26
N PHE A 355 12.12 9.34 3.27
CA PHE A 355 12.80 8.05 3.26
C PHE A 355 11.81 6.91 3.55
N TRP A 356 10.86 7.11 4.46
CA TRP A 356 9.80 6.11 4.65
C TRP A 356 8.93 5.96 3.40
N MET A 357 8.67 7.05 2.66
CA MET A 357 7.92 7.00 1.39
C MET A 357 8.67 6.19 0.33
N PHE A 358 10.01 6.33 0.27
CA PHE A 358 10.86 5.50 -0.57
C PHE A 358 10.78 4.02 -0.18
N LEU A 359 11.00 3.69 1.10
CA LEU A 359 10.89 2.31 1.59
C LEU A 359 9.49 1.73 1.32
N TYR A 360 8.45 2.54 1.51
CA TYR A 360 7.08 2.14 1.23
C TYR A 360 6.86 1.82 -0.25
N LEU A 361 7.42 2.58 -1.21
CA LEU A 361 7.32 2.24 -2.63
C LEU A 361 8.04 0.92 -2.96
N VAL A 362 9.22 0.67 -2.39
CA VAL A 362 9.92 -0.60 -2.58
C VAL A 362 9.12 -1.75 -1.96
N PHE A 363 8.63 -1.57 -0.73
CA PHE A 363 7.72 -2.50 -0.06
C PHE A 363 6.49 -2.81 -0.92
N PHE A 364 5.80 -1.77 -1.41
CA PHE A 364 4.59 -1.89 -2.23
C PHE A 364 4.86 -2.68 -3.51
N SER A 365 5.98 -2.40 -4.18
CA SER A 365 6.36 -3.11 -5.40
C SER A 365 6.56 -4.61 -5.18
N ILE A 366 7.30 -4.99 -4.12
CA ILE A 366 7.59 -6.40 -3.81
C ILE A 366 6.34 -7.11 -3.26
N ALA A 367 5.57 -6.43 -2.39
CA ALA A 367 4.33 -6.98 -1.84
C ALA A 367 3.31 -7.29 -2.94
N ASN A 368 3.19 -6.43 -3.95
CA ASN A 368 2.28 -6.68 -5.08
C ASN A 368 2.72 -7.83 -5.98
N PHE A 369 4.01 -8.18 -5.99
CA PHE A 369 4.47 -9.34 -6.73
C PHE A 369 4.13 -10.66 -6.04
N SER A 370 4.20 -10.70 -4.70
CA SER A 370 4.19 -11.96 -3.94
C SER A 370 2.99 -12.18 -3.01
N LEU A 371 2.40 -11.12 -2.47
CA LEU A 371 1.42 -11.19 -1.39
C LEU A 371 0.04 -10.65 -1.79
N GLU A 372 -0.03 -9.67 -2.69
CA GLU A 372 -1.31 -9.06 -3.06
C GLU A 372 -2.06 -9.85 -4.14
N PRO A 373 -3.40 -9.93 -4.02
CA PRO A 373 -4.24 -10.45 -5.09
C PRO A 373 -4.37 -9.46 -6.26
N SER A 374 -4.27 -8.14 -6.02
CA SER A 374 -4.35 -7.09 -7.04
C SER A 374 -3.64 -5.81 -6.59
N ILE A 375 -3.11 -5.02 -7.54
CA ILE A 375 -2.65 -3.64 -7.29
C ILE A 375 -3.83 -2.71 -7.00
N LEU A 376 -4.89 -2.83 -7.79
CA LEU A 376 -6.11 -2.03 -7.66
C LEU A 376 -7.08 -2.80 -6.78
N VAL A 377 -6.84 -2.74 -5.47
CA VAL A 377 -7.65 -3.44 -4.47
C VAL A 377 -8.19 -2.49 -3.39
N GLU A 378 -9.28 -2.88 -2.73
CA GLU A 378 -9.73 -2.25 -1.48
C GLU A 378 -8.74 -2.56 -0.35
N ASP A 379 -7.56 -1.95 -0.39
CA ASP A 379 -6.54 -2.13 0.63
C ASP A 379 -5.96 -0.79 1.10
N ILE A 380 -5.51 -0.78 2.35
CA ILE A 380 -4.72 0.32 2.91
C ILE A 380 -3.46 0.56 2.07
N LEU A 381 -2.89 -0.49 1.47
CA LEU A 381 -1.72 -0.36 0.61
C LEU A 381 -2.02 0.51 -0.62
N TRP A 382 -3.11 0.31 -1.35
CA TRP A 382 -3.45 1.19 -2.48
C TRP A 382 -3.68 2.65 -2.02
N THR A 383 -4.36 2.85 -0.88
CA THR A 383 -4.57 4.18 -0.28
C THR A 383 -3.23 4.90 -0.01
N LEU A 384 -2.26 4.16 0.55
CA LEU A 384 -0.93 4.70 0.86
C LEU A 384 -0.12 4.97 -0.40
N TYR A 385 -0.30 4.19 -1.47
CA TYR A 385 0.36 4.40 -2.76
C TYR A 385 -0.10 5.72 -3.36
N VAL A 386 -1.41 5.93 -3.44
CA VAL A 386 -2.01 7.18 -3.92
C VAL A 386 -1.56 8.37 -3.07
N SER A 387 -1.60 8.23 -1.74
CA SER A 387 -1.12 9.28 -0.82
C SER A 387 0.35 9.62 -1.06
N THR A 388 1.21 8.61 -1.24
CA THR A 388 2.65 8.78 -1.45
C THR A 388 2.96 9.45 -2.78
N ALA A 389 2.37 8.96 -3.88
CA ALA A 389 2.55 9.51 -5.22
C ALA A 389 2.11 10.98 -5.29
N LEU A 390 0.90 11.29 -4.80
CA LEU A 390 0.36 12.64 -4.81
C LEU A 390 1.11 13.58 -3.86
N SER A 391 1.52 13.10 -2.66
CA SER A 391 2.33 13.89 -1.75
C SER A 391 3.66 14.27 -2.39
N ALA A 392 4.36 13.30 -3.01
CA ALA A 392 5.61 13.55 -3.70
C ALA A 392 5.44 14.60 -4.83
N ALA A 393 4.35 14.50 -5.60
CA ALA A 393 4.02 15.46 -6.66
C ALA A 393 3.80 16.89 -6.14
N VAL A 394 3.05 17.03 -5.04
CA VAL A 394 2.75 18.33 -4.41
C VAL A 394 4.02 18.96 -3.84
N TYR A 395 4.84 18.18 -3.13
CA TYR A 395 6.08 18.70 -2.55
C TYR A 395 7.11 19.08 -3.61
N GLN A 396 7.25 18.28 -4.67
CA GLN A 396 8.12 18.63 -5.80
C GLN A 396 7.67 19.94 -6.45
N SER A 397 6.37 20.12 -6.70
CA SER A 397 5.81 21.35 -7.28
C SER A 397 6.12 22.59 -6.42
N ARG A 398 6.05 22.46 -5.09
CA ARG A 398 6.41 23.54 -4.15
C ARG A 398 7.89 23.90 -4.21
N ILE A 399 8.76 22.90 -4.26
CA ILE A 399 10.20 23.11 -4.36
C ILE A 399 10.58 23.79 -5.69
N VAL A 400 9.98 23.36 -6.81
CA VAL A 400 10.23 23.98 -8.12
C VAL A 400 9.79 25.44 -8.12
N LYS A 401 8.60 25.75 -7.57
CA LYS A 401 8.09 27.12 -7.50
C LYS A 401 8.95 28.03 -6.60
N ASN A 402 9.51 27.48 -5.53
CA ASN A 402 10.35 28.22 -4.58
C ASN A 402 11.85 28.16 -4.90
N ARG A 403 12.24 27.57 -6.05
CA ARG A 403 13.65 27.37 -6.41
C ARG A 403 14.41 28.69 -6.49
N HIS A 404 13.77 29.74 -7.01
CA HIS A 404 14.33 31.09 -7.10
C HIS A 404 14.68 31.71 -5.73
N LEU A 405 13.90 31.40 -4.69
CA LEU A 405 14.15 31.88 -3.32
C LEU A 405 15.29 31.11 -2.63
N MET A 406 15.50 29.84 -3.00
CA MET A 406 16.59 29.03 -2.45
C MET A 406 17.93 29.35 -3.10
N THR A 407 17.96 29.72 -4.39
CA THR A 407 19.18 30.23 -5.04
C THR A 407 19.58 31.61 -4.52
N ALA A 408 18.63 32.47 -4.15
CA ALA A 408 18.90 33.79 -3.59
C ALA A 408 19.39 33.78 -2.13
N ALA A 409 19.17 32.68 -1.40
CA ALA A 409 19.69 32.50 -0.04
C ALA A 409 21.06 31.79 0.01
N GLN A 410 21.61 31.44 -1.17
CA GLN A 410 22.91 30.80 -1.35
C GLN A 410 23.94 31.71 -2.02
N VAL A 411 23.56 32.97 -2.29
CA VAL A 411 24.43 34.10 -2.67
C VAL A 411 24.42 35.06 -1.50
#